data_AF-A0A7Y2XMJ3-F1
#
_entry.id   AF-A0A7Y2XMJ3-F1
#
_cell.length_a   1.000
_cell.length_b   1.000
_cell.length_c   1.000
_cell.angle_alpha   90.00
_cell.angle_beta   90.00
_cell.angle_gamma   90.00
#
_symmetry.space_group_name_H-M   'P 1'
#
loop_
_entity.id
_entity.type
_entity.pdbx_description
1 polymer ?
#
loop_
_entity_poly.entity_id
_entity_poly.type
_entity_poly.pdbx_seq_one_letter_code
_entity_poly.pdbx_strand_id
1 'polypeptide(L)'
;MMNPTRLAHLKFVLLAVAMIVLWHLAASSLPSEEEQALAERVRAAQKHVAAWRTANGTNATHEHDPGGCGLIGVEWSALTTTLGSLEAKRTACDPLWAIRFHRWYEKAGLVAGDTVAIYSSASFPGLLLSAVAAAEAYGLEPLLVVSLGASSWGANRLDLPWPVLGLELRRAG
;
A
#
# COMPACT_ATOMS: atom_id res chain seq x y z
N MET A 1 17.87 27.82 -46.97
CA MET A 1 17.76 26.38 -46.66
C MET A 1 18.65 26.10 -45.46
N MET A 2 18.11 25.62 -44.33
CA MET A 2 18.91 25.37 -43.13
C MET A 2 19.76 24.12 -43.31
N ASN A 3 21.05 24.17 -42.95
CA ASN A 3 21.96 23.02 -43.06
C ASN A 3 21.38 21.82 -42.28
N PRO A 4 21.31 20.61 -42.87
CA PRO A 4 20.75 19.41 -42.22
C PRO A 4 21.35 19.13 -40.83
N THR A 5 22.64 19.44 -40.63
CA THR A 5 23.30 19.34 -39.34
C THR A 5 22.74 20.33 -38.31
N ARG A 6 22.49 21.58 -38.67
CA ARG A 6 21.88 22.59 -37.77
C ARG A 6 20.44 22.24 -37.40
N LEU A 7 19.68 21.66 -38.34
CA LEU A 7 18.33 21.18 -38.05
C LEU A 7 18.33 20.01 -37.07
N ALA A 8 19.28 19.07 -37.19
CA ALA A 8 19.45 17.98 -36.24
C ALA A 8 19.80 18.51 -34.83
N HIS A 9 20.77 19.42 -34.72
CA HIS A 9 21.11 20.04 -33.43
C HIS A 9 19.92 20.76 -32.79
N LEU A 10 19.14 21.52 -33.56
CA LEU A 10 17.94 22.19 -33.06
C LEU A 10 16.91 21.20 -32.51
N LYS A 11 16.69 20.07 -33.20
CA LYS A 11 15.78 19.00 -32.74
C LYS A 11 16.27 18.38 -31.43
N PHE A 12 17.58 18.13 -31.29
CA PHE A 12 18.16 17.60 -30.05
C PHE A 12 18.01 18.59 -28.89
N VAL A 13 18.24 19.89 -29.14
CA VAL A 13 18.04 20.92 -28.11
C VAL A 13 16.58 20.98 -27.68
N LEU A 14 15.62 20.96 -28.62
CA LEU A 14 14.20 20.96 -28.29
C LEU A 14 13.77 19.72 -27.50
N LEU A 15 14.28 18.53 -27.87
CA LEU A 15 14.02 17.30 -27.12
C LEU A 15 14.60 17.38 -25.70
N ALA A 16 15.85 17.86 -25.55
CA ALA A 16 16.48 18.02 -24.25
C ALA A 16 15.68 18.98 -23.35
N VAL A 17 15.25 20.12 -23.89
CA VAL A 17 14.39 21.07 -23.17
C VAL A 17 13.06 20.43 -22.78
N ALA A 18 12.42 19.70 -23.69
CA ALA A 18 11.17 18.99 -23.39
C ALA A 18 11.36 17.95 -22.26
N MET A 19 12.46 17.19 -22.27
CA MET A 19 12.79 16.24 -21.20
C MET A 19 13.04 16.93 -19.86
N ILE A 20 13.73 18.08 -19.85
CA ILE A 20 13.96 18.87 -18.62
C ILE A 20 12.63 19.41 -18.06
N VAL A 21 11.75 19.92 -18.93
CA VAL A 21 10.42 20.38 -18.51
C VAL A 21 9.61 19.21 -17.95
N LEU A 22 9.58 18.07 -18.63
CA LEU A 22 8.91 16.87 -18.13
C LEU A 22 9.50 16.39 -16.80
N TRP A 23 10.82 16.46 -16.63
CA TRP A 23 11.49 16.15 -15.39
C TRP A 23 11.01 17.05 -14.25
N HIS A 24 10.99 18.38 -14.44
CA HIS A 24 10.53 19.30 -13.41
C HIS A 24 9.05 19.13 -13.08
N LEU A 25 8.21 18.85 -14.09
CA LEU A 25 6.79 18.58 -13.88
C LEU A 25 6.55 17.25 -13.15
N ALA A 26 7.38 16.24 -13.38
CA ALA A 26 7.28 14.92 -12.74
C ALA A 26 8.01 14.86 -11.38
N ALA A 27 9.00 15.71 -11.14
CA ALA A 27 9.82 15.70 -9.93
C ALA A 27 8.98 15.95 -8.67
N SER A 28 7.94 16.78 -8.75
CA SER A 28 6.98 16.98 -7.65
C SER A 28 6.13 15.74 -7.34
N SER A 29 6.11 14.76 -8.24
CA SER A 29 5.41 13.49 -8.05
C SER A 29 6.28 12.41 -7.43
N LEU A 30 7.61 12.60 -7.36
CA LEU A 30 8.53 11.65 -6.76
C LEU A 30 8.27 11.55 -5.24
N PRO A 31 8.38 10.35 -4.66
CA PRO A 31 8.30 10.18 -3.21
C PRO A 31 9.41 10.92 -2.47
N SER A 32 9.06 11.69 -1.44
CA SER A 32 10.03 12.24 -0.48
C SER A 32 10.76 11.14 0.29
N GLU A 33 11.86 11.47 0.99
CA GLU A 33 12.55 10.49 1.84
C GLU A 33 11.63 9.91 2.93
N GLU A 34 10.76 10.74 3.51
CA GLU A 34 9.75 10.31 4.48
C GLU A 34 8.72 9.36 3.87
N GLU A 35 8.26 9.66 2.65
CA GLU A 35 7.32 8.80 1.91
C GLU A 35 7.96 7.45 1.54
N GLN A 36 9.25 7.44 1.19
CA GLN A 36 10.00 6.21 0.94
C GLN A 36 10.16 5.39 2.23
N ALA A 37 10.51 6.03 3.35
CA ALA A 37 10.61 5.37 4.65
C ALA A 37 9.26 4.75 5.07
N LEU A 38 8.14 5.44 4.82
CA LEU A 38 6.80 4.91 5.05
C LEU A 38 6.51 3.66 4.20
N ALA A 39 6.82 3.69 2.91
CA ALA A 39 6.64 2.53 2.04
C ALA A 39 7.52 1.34 2.47
N GLU A 40 8.76 1.59 2.89
CA GLU A 40 9.63 0.53 3.45
C GLU A 40 9.10 -0.02 4.77
N ARG A 41 8.52 0.82 5.65
CA ARG A 41 7.89 0.37 6.89
C ARG A 41 6.75 -0.59 6.62
N VAL A 42 5.87 -0.27 5.66
CA VAL A 42 4.79 -1.18 5.25
C VAL A 42 5.33 -2.47 4.64
N ARG A 43 6.38 -2.39 3.81
CA ARG A 43 7.02 -3.58 3.24
C ARG A 43 7.67 -4.46 4.32
N ALA A 44 8.29 -3.87 5.33
CA ALA A 44 8.86 -4.60 6.47
C ALA A 44 7.77 -5.31 7.27
N ALA A 45 6.66 -4.63 7.55
CA ALA A 45 5.49 -5.21 8.20
C ALA A 45 4.89 -6.39 7.43
N GLN A 46 4.78 -6.28 6.10
CA GLN A 46 4.35 -7.36 5.22
C GLN A 46 5.28 -8.57 5.28
N LYS A 47 6.60 -8.35 5.19
CA LYS A 47 7.61 -9.41 5.32
C LYS A 47 7.53 -10.10 6.67
N HIS A 48 7.33 -9.34 7.75
CA HIS A 48 7.14 -9.90 9.09
C HIS A 48 5.95 -10.85 9.14
N VAL A 49 4.76 -10.39 8.71
CA VAL A 49 3.55 -11.22 8.71
C VAL A 49 3.69 -12.42 7.79
N ALA A 50 4.33 -12.29 6.63
CA ALA A 50 4.59 -13.42 5.74
C ALA A 50 5.48 -14.48 6.40
N ALA A 51 6.55 -14.07 7.08
CA ALA A 51 7.44 -14.96 7.82
C ALA A 51 6.70 -15.64 8.99
N TRP A 52 5.94 -14.86 9.77
CA TRP A 52 5.13 -15.37 10.86
C TRP A 52 4.07 -16.38 10.39
N ARG A 53 3.36 -16.10 9.31
CA ARG A 53 2.39 -17.05 8.71
C ARG A 53 3.08 -18.31 8.20
N THR A 54 4.28 -18.20 7.64
CA THR A 54 5.06 -19.35 7.19
C THR A 54 5.44 -20.24 8.37
N ALA A 55 5.92 -19.66 9.47
CA ALA A 55 6.26 -20.40 10.68
C ALA A 55 5.06 -21.11 11.33
N ASN A 56 3.85 -20.56 11.14
CA ASN A 56 2.60 -21.12 11.67
C ASN A 56 1.83 -21.99 10.66
N GLY A 57 2.36 -22.22 9.45
CA GLY A 57 1.72 -23.05 8.43
C GLY A 57 0.45 -22.47 7.82
N THR A 58 0.28 -21.14 7.85
CA THR A 58 -0.93 -20.43 7.40
C THR A 58 -0.70 -19.48 6.24
N ASN A 59 0.48 -19.51 5.60
CA ASN A 59 0.78 -18.63 4.46
C ASN A 59 -0.10 -18.94 3.23
N ALA A 60 -0.23 -17.95 2.35
CA ALA A 60 -0.78 -18.18 1.02
C ALA A 60 0.29 -18.84 0.14
N THR A 61 -0.15 -19.69 -0.80
CA THR A 61 0.76 -20.29 -1.79
C THR A 61 1.47 -19.20 -2.59
N HIS A 62 2.65 -19.51 -3.13
CA HIS A 62 3.37 -18.59 -4.02
C HIS A 62 2.55 -18.19 -5.25
N GLU A 63 1.69 -19.09 -5.74
CA GLU A 63 0.73 -18.78 -6.79
C GLU A 63 -0.20 -17.64 -6.36
N HIS A 64 -0.79 -17.70 -5.16
CA HIS A 64 -1.74 -16.69 -4.69
C HIS A 64 -1.08 -15.39 -4.22
N ASP A 65 0.10 -15.45 -3.61
CA ASP A 65 0.85 -14.29 -3.09
C ASP A 65 2.29 -14.27 -3.62
N PRO A 66 2.51 -14.00 -4.92
CA PRO A 66 3.85 -14.03 -5.52
C PRO A 66 4.76 -12.93 -4.95
N GLY A 67 4.17 -11.81 -4.52
CA GLY A 67 4.88 -10.70 -3.87
C GLY A 67 5.20 -10.95 -2.39
N GLY A 68 4.65 -12.02 -1.81
CA GLY A 68 4.86 -12.36 -0.41
C GLY A 68 4.43 -11.27 0.56
N CYS A 69 3.32 -10.57 0.28
CA CYS A 69 2.85 -9.52 1.19
C CYS A 69 2.32 -10.08 2.52
N GLY A 70 2.01 -11.38 2.59
CA GLY A 70 1.59 -12.05 3.80
C GLY A 70 0.15 -11.73 4.24
N LEU A 71 -0.60 -10.96 3.45
CA LEU A 71 -1.95 -10.49 3.79
C LEU A 71 -3.05 -11.13 2.94
N ILE A 72 -2.70 -11.95 1.95
CA ILE A 72 -3.67 -12.66 1.11
C ILE A 72 -4.34 -13.79 1.91
N GLY A 73 -5.67 -13.75 1.96
CA GLY A 73 -6.50 -14.77 2.61
C GLY A 73 -6.73 -16.00 1.74
N VAL A 74 -7.94 -16.54 1.81
CA VAL A 74 -8.37 -17.72 1.05
C VAL A 74 -9.54 -17.39 0.14
N GLU A 75 -9.78 -18.18 -0.89
CA GLU A 75 -10.93 -17.99 -1.78
C GLU A 75 -12.26 -18.04 -1.00
N TRP A 76 -12.38 -19.00 -0.09
CA TRP A 76 -13.58 -19.21 0.73
C TRP A 76 -13.24 -19.63 2.17
N SER A 77 -13.94 -19.04 3.15
CA SER A 77 -14.05 -19.52 4.53
C SER A 77 -15.42 -19.14 5.11
N ALA A 78 -15.74 -19.57 6.34
CA ALA A 78 -16.94 -19.14 7.05
C ALA A 78 -16.96 -17.62 7.38
N LEU A 79 -15.83 -16.93 7.25
CA LEU A 79 -15.74 -15.46 7.36
C LEU A 79 -15.85 -14.75 5.99
N THR A 80 -15.97 -15.50 4.89
CA THR A 80 -16.18 -14.92 3.56
C THR A 80 -17.57 -14.30 3.46
N THR A 81 -17.63 -12.99 3.26
CA THR A 81 -18.90 -12.25 3.13
C THR A 81 -19.35 -12.08 1.68
N THR A 82 -18.39 -11.93 0.76
CA THR A 82 -18.64 -11.72 -0.67
C THR A 82 -17.50 -12.30 -1.51
N LEU A 83 -17.77 -12.61 -2.77
CA LEU A 83 -16.72 -12.95 -3.74
C LEU A 83 -15.88 -11.71 -4.09
N GLY A 84 -14.59 -11.93 -4.33
CA GLY A 84 -13.64 -10.86 -4.65
C GLY A 84 -12.53 -11.34 -5.57
N SER A 85 -11.88 -10.40 -6.28
CA SER A 85 -10.75 -10.68 -7.16
C SER A 85 -9.45 -10.77 -6.36
N LEU A 86 -8.67 -11.83 -6.61
CA LEU A 86 -7.34 -12.02 -6.05
C LEU A 86 -6.35 -10.96 -6.57
N GLU A 87 -6.45 -10.61 -7.84
CA GLU A 87 -5.64 -9.58 -8.49
C GLU A 87 -5.84 -8.23 -7.80
N ALA A 88 -7.08 -7.87 -7.49
CA ALA A 88 -7.37 -6.65 -6.74
C ALA A 88 -6.74 -6.66 -5.34
N LYS A 89 -6.65 -7.83 -4.67
CA LYS A 89 -6.00 -7.95 -3.35
C LYS A 89 -4.49 -7.81 -3.45
N ARG A 90 -3.87 -8.38 -4.49
CA ARG A 90 -2.44 -8.22 -4.77
C ARG A 90 -2.09 -6.76 -5.05
N THR A 91 -2.88 -6.06 -5.86
CA THR A 91 -2.70 -4.62 -6.10
C THR A 91 -2.84 -3.80 -4.82
N ALA A 92 -3.78 -4.18 -3.94
CA ALA A 92 -3.95 -3.55 -2.63
C ALA A 92 -2.79 -3.82 -1.66
N CYS A 93 -1.92 -4.79 -1.93
CA CYS A 93 -0.70 -5.05 -1.16
C CYS A 93 0.47 -4.14 -1.56
N ASP A 94 0.36 -3.29 -2.59
CA ASP A 94 1.46 -2.38 -2.95
C ASP A 94 1.73 -1.36 -1.82
N PRO A 95 2.96 -1.31 -1.25
CA PRO A 95 3.31 -0.34 -0.20
C PRO A 95 3.15 1.13 -0.61
N LEU A 96 3.13 1.44 -1.91
CA LEU A 96 2.89 2.80 -2.40
C LEU A 96 1.50 3.34 -2.02
N TRP A 97 0.55 2.47 -1.67
CA TRP A 97 -0.72 2.91 -1.11
C TRP A 97 -0.56 3.70 0.19
N ALA A 98 0.48 3.43 1.00
CA ALA A 98 0.72 4.18 2.23
C ALA A 98 1.08 5.64 1.94
N ILE A 99 1.91 5.89 0.92
CA ILE A 99 2.22 7.23 0.42
C ILE A 99 0.94 7.92 -0.07
N ARG A 100 0.07 7.17 -0.77
CA ARG A 100 -1.19 7.72 -1.25
C ARG A 100 -2.12 8.14 -0.10
N PHE A 101 -2.23 7.33 0.96
CA PHE A 101 -2.99 7.68 2.15
C PHE A 101 -2.39 8.89 2.87
N HIS A 102 -1.07 8.95 3.03
CA HIS A 102 -0.36 10.09 3.61
C HIS A 102 -0.71 11.39 2.88
N ARG A 103 -0.57 11.42 1.54
CA ARG A 103 -0.96 12.59 0.72
C ARG A 103 -2.45 12.92 0.79
N TRP A 104 -3.32 11.94 1.01
CA TRP A 104 -4.75 12.19 1.22
C TRP A 104 -5.04 12.83 2.57
N TYR A 105 -4.33 12.43 3.64
CA TYR A 105 -4.42 13.07 4.95
C TYR A 105 -3.93 14.52 4.90
N GLU A 106 -2.78 14.76 4.26
CA GLU A 106 -2.26 16.11 4.01
C GLU A 106 -3.26 16.96 3.22
N LYS A 107 -3.78 16.42 2.11
CA LYS A 107 -4.78 17.13 1.29
C LYS A 107 -6.08 17.41 2.04
N ALA A 108 -6.45 16.57 3.01
CA ALA A 108 -7.61 16.78 3.86
C ALA A 108 -7.36 17.87 4.92
N GLY A 109 -6.13 18.38 5.05
CA GLY A 109 -5.78 19.43 6.01
C GLY A 109 -5.71 18.92 7.46
N LEU A 110 -5.50 17.62 7.65
CA LEU A 110 -5.30 17.04 8.97
C LEU A 110 -3.97 17.51 9.57
N VAL A 111 -3.88 17.51 10.89
CA VAL A 111 -2.65 17.81 11.64
C VAL A 111 -2.38 16.76 12.70
N ALA A 112 -1.13 16.64 13.14
CA ALA A 112 -0.77 15.70 14.20
C ALA A 112 -1.64 15.90 15.46
N GLY A 113 -2.10 14.79 16.03
CA GLY A 113 -3.07 14.75 17.13
C GLY A 113 -4.53 14.68 16.69
N ASP A 114 -4.85 14.93 15.41
CA ASP A 114 -6.21 14.72 14.91
C ASP A 114 -6.59 13.24 14.93
N THR A 115 -7.85 12.95 15.25
CA THR A 115 -8.40 11.61 15.17
C THR A 115 -8.90 11.30 13.76
N VAL A 116 -8.48 10.16 13.20
CA VAL A 116 -9.00 9.66 11.91
C VAL A 116 -9.74 8.34 12.13
N ALA A 117 -11.03 8.32 11.81
CA ALA A 117 -11.83 7.10 11.87
C ALA A 117 -11.65 6.27 10.59
N ILE A 118 -11.13 5.04 10.72
CA ILE A 118 -10.92 4.12 9.60
C ILE A 118 -11.98 3.01 9.69
N TYR A 119 -12.94 3.04 8.77
CA TYR A 119 -13.93 1.97 8.62
C TYR A 119 -13.47 0.99 7.54
N SER A 120 -13.25 -0.26 7.93
CA SER A 120 -12.79 -1.29 7.01
C SER A 120 -13.62 -2.55 7.10
N SER A 121 -14.04 -3.06 5.94
CA SER A 121 -14.64 -4.39 5.83
C SER A 121 -13.61 -5.52 5.94
N ALA A 122 -12.34 -5.22 6.21
CA ALA A 122 -11.22 -6.17 6.21
C ALA A 122 -10.98 -6.91 4.87
N SER A 123 -11.69 -6.52 3.81
CA SER A 123 -11.60 -7.11 2.47
C SER A 123 -10.28 -6.76 1.78
N PHE A 124 -9.67 -5.63 2.12
CA PHE A 124 -8.39 -5.18 1.55
C PHE A 124 -7.39 -4.94 2.68
N PRO A 125 -6.84 -6.02 3.28
CA PRO A 125 -5.93 -5.89 4.42
C PRO A 125 -4.65 -5.10 4.10
N GLY A 126 -4.17 -5.14 2.84
CA GLY A 126 -3.04 -4.31 2.40
C GLY A 126 -3.33 -2.81 2.41
N LEU A 127 -4.53 -2.39 1.95
CA LEU A 127 -4.96 -0.99 2.05
C LEU A 127 -5.18 -0.59 3.50
N LEU A 128 -5.73 -1.49 4.32
CA LEU A 128 -5.94 -1.21 5.73
C LEU A 128 -4.63 -0.98 6.48
N LEU A 129 -3.63 -1.85 6.27
CA LEU A 129 -2.28 -1.66 6.80
C LEU A 129 -1.69 -0.33 6.34
N SER A 130 -1.80 -0.02 5.04
CA SER A 130 -1.28 1.21 4.46
C SER A 130 -1.93 2.47 5.05
N ALA A 131 -3.25 2.45 5.26
CA ALA A 131 -3.98 3.57 5.85
C ALA A 131 -3.57 3.81 7.31
N VAL A 132 -3.48 2.74 8.11
CA VAL A 132 -3.06 2.83 9.50
C VAL A 132 -1.61 3.29 9.61
N ALA A 133 -0.69 2.70 8.85
CA ALA A 133 0.72 3.08 8.87
C ALA A 133 0.94 4.54 8.44
N ALA A 134 0.19 5.01 7.43
CA ALA A 134 0.23 6.40 7.00
C ALA A 134 -0.33 7.34 8.08
N ALA A 135 -1.42 6.96 8.75
CA ALA A 135 -1.99 7.75 9.84
C ALA A 135 -1.00 7.89 11.01
N GLU A 136 -0.39 6.79 11.43
CA GLU A 136 0.64 6.81 12.47
C GLU A 136 1.86 7.65 12.07
N ALA A 137 2.36 7.51 10.84
CA ALA A 137 3.50 8.29 10.36
C ALA A 137 3.18 9.80 10.27
N TYR A 138 1.92 10.15 9.99
CA TYR A 138 1.44 11.52 9.98
C TYR A 138 1.14 12.08 11.40
N GLY A 139 1.32 11.27 12.44
CA GLY A 139 1.04 11.66 13.83
C GLY A 139 -0.45 11.76 14.15
N LEU A 140 -1.32 11.10 13.38
CA LEU A 140 -2.75 11.03 13.64
C LEU A 140 -3.08 9.93 14.64
N GLU A 141 -4.25 10.04 15.26
CA GLU A 141 -4.82 9.03 16.15
C GLU A 141 -5.85 8.16 15.39
N PRO A 142 -5.48 6.97 14.91
CA PRO A 142 -6.41 6.13 14.15
C PRO A 142 -7.44 5.46 15.07
N LEU A 143 -8.73 5.76 14.86
CA LEU A 143 -9.84 4.99 15.42
C LEU A 143 -10.29 3.93 14.41
N LEU A 144 -9.88 2.69 14.65
CA LEU A 144 -10.16 1.58 13.73
C LEU A 144 -11.50 0.90 14.06
N VAL A 145 -12.41 0.90 13.08
CA VAL A 145 -13.64 0.08 13.08
C VAL A 145 -13.53 -0.94 11.97
N VAL A 146 -13.43 -2.22 12.34
CA VAL A 146 -13.13 -3.30 11.39
C VAL A 146 -14.12 -4.46 11.50
N SER A 147 -14.57 -4.94 10.34
CA SER A 147 -15.41 -6.13 10.24
C SER A 147 -14.64 -7.41 10.61
N LEU A 148 -15.33 -8.37 11.24
CA LEU A 148 -14.79 -9.71 11.48
C LEU A 148 -14.74 -10.57 10.21
N GLY A 149 -15.69 -10.36 9.29
CA GLY A 149 -15.73 -11.02 7.98
C GLY A 149 -15.15 -10.14 6.88
N ALA A 150 -14.69 -10.76 5.80
CA ALA A 150 -14.06 -10.10 4.65
C ALA A 150 -14.44 -10.80 3.34
N SER A 151 -14.29 -10.13 2.19
CA SER A 151 -14.46 -10.80 0.89
C SER A 151 -13.42 -11.91 0.68
N SER A 152 -13.60 -12.74 -0.35
CA SER A 152 -12.56 -13.66 -0.84
C SER A 152 -11.19 -12.97 -0.90
N TRP A 153 -10.17 -13.70 -0.46
CA TRP A 153 -8.77 -13.27 -0.43
C TRP A 153 -8.45 -12.10 0.51
N GLY A 154 -9.43 -11.55 1.24
CA GLY A 154 -9.23 -10.53 2.28
C GLY A 154 -8.69 -11.13 3.59
N ALA A 155 -8.88 -10.45 4.72
CA ALA A 155 -8.59 -11.01 6.04
C ALA A 155 -9.68 -11.99 6.49
N ASN A 156 -9.97 -12.98 5.63
CA ASN A 156 -11.12 -13.85 5.72
C ASN A 156 -10.77 -15.26 6.22
N ARG A 157 -9.60 -15.51 6.81
CA ARG A 157 -9.33 -16.84 7.39
C ARG A 157 -9.82 -16.88 8.83
N LEU A 158 -10.40 -18.00 9.25
CA LEU A 158 -10.90 -18.20 10.61
C LEU A 158 -9.81 -18.06 11.68
N ASP A 159 -8.60 -18.51 11.37
CA ASP A 159 -7.42 -18.42 12.23
C ASP A 159 -6.71 -17.07 12.16
N LEU A 160 -6.95 -16.27 11.10
CA LEU A 160 -6.28 -15.01 10.83
C LEU A 160 -7.25 -13.89 10.40
N PRO A 161 -8.32 -13.59 11.16
CA PRO A 161 -9.10 -12.38 10.92
C PRO A 161 -8.25 -11.14 11.21
N TRP A 162 -8.68 -9.97 10.75
CA TRP A 162 -7.88 -8.74 10.93
C TRP A 162 -7.45 -8.47 12.38
N PRO A 163 -8.28 -8.66 13.43
CA PRO A 163 -7.82 -8.46 14.80
C PRO A 163 -6.58 -9.29 15.20
N VAL A 164 -6.43 -10.50 14.64
CA VAL A 164 -5.25 -11.35 14.88
C VAL A 164 -4.04 -10.82 14.11
N LEU A 165 -4.22 -10.52 12.81
CA LEU A 165 -3.15 -9.96 11.98
C LEU A 165 -2.66 -8.60 12.52
N GLY A 166 -3.58 -7.72 12.88
CA GLY A 166 -3.29 -6.40 13.44
C GLY A 166 -2.59 -6.48 14.79
N LEU A 167 -2.97 -7.43 15.66
CA LEU A 167 -2.27 -7.67 16.91
C LEU A 167 -0.83 -8.14 16.68
N GLU A 168 -0.62 -9.05 15.72
CA GLU A 168 0.73 -9.51 15.37
C GLU A 168 1.59 -8.40 14.79
N LEU A 169 1.04 -7.60 13.88
CA LEU A 169 1.68 -6.41 13.35
C LEU A 169 2.09 -5.45 14.48
N ARG A 170 1.18 -5.17 15.42
CA ARG A 170 1.47 -4.27 16.54
C ARG A 170 2.56 -4.79 17.49
N ARG A 171 2.73 -6.11 17.60
CA ARG A 171 3.83 -6.70 18.37
C ARG A 171 5.20 -6.51 17.71
N ALA A 172 5.23 -6.34 16.39
CA ALA A 172 6.45 -6.16 15.62
C ALA A 172 6.98 -4.70 15.60
N GLY A 173 6.13 -3.71 15.93
CA GLY A 173 6.43 -2.27 15.87
C GLY A 173 5.58 -1.55 14.82
#